data_AF-A0A1E3YXP2-F1
#
_entry.id   AF-A0A1E3YXP2-F1
#
_cell.length_a   1.000
_cell.length_b   1.000
_cell.length_c   1.000
_cell.angle_alpha   90.00
_cell.angle_beta   90.00
_cell.angle_gamma   90.00
#
_symmetry.space_group_name_H-M   'P 1'
#
loop_
_entity.id
_entity.type
_entity.pdbx_description
1 polymer ?
#
loop_
_entity_poly.entity_id
_entity_poly.type
_entity_poly.pdbx_seq_one_letter_code
_entity_poly.pdbx_strand_id
1 'polypeptide(L)'
;MTTSNIARSYLLVPLCVIAWAWMGEAMAGTSECYAIKDADKRAYCLAQVKRDPGNCYRIKDGDNRNQCLAEVKGSRERCYAIKDQDSRRACLAKIR
;
A
#
# COMPACT_ATOMS: atom_id res chain seq x y z
N MET A 1 20.42 34.74 -39.85
CA MET A 1 19.96 34.56 -38.44
C MET A 1 18.83 33.54 -38.42
N THR A 2 18.71 32.78 -37.33
CA THR A 2 17.62 31.84 -36.97
C THR A 2 17.79 30.32 -37.20
N THR A 3 19.00 29.77 -37.06
CA THR A 3 19.18 28.33 -36.79
C THR A 3 19.23 27.97 -35.29
N SER A 4 19.39 28.97 -34.40
CA SER A 4 19.56 28.77 -32.95
C SER A 4 18.29 28.45 -32.15
N ASN A 5 17.10 28.85 -32.60
CA ASN A 5 15.85 28.65 -31.83
C ASN A 5 15.25 27.24 -31.97
N ILE A 6 15.65 26.53 -33.02
CA ILE A 6 15.13 25.20 -33.36
C ILE A 6 15.84 24.13 -32.52
N ALA A 7 17.17 24.21 -32.39
CA ALA A 7 17.96 23.26 -31.59
C ALA A 7 17.66 23.32 -30.07
N ARG A 8 17.31 24.50 -29.55
CA ARG A 8 16.97 24.68 -28.13
C ARG A 8 15.61 24.08 -27.75
N SER A 9 14.69 23.99 -28.71
CA SER A 9 13.38 23.34 -28.56
C SER A 9 13.49 21.81 -28.62
N TYR A 10 14.40 21.26 -29.44
CA TYR A 10 14.60 19.81 -29.56
C TYR A 10 15.28 19.15 -28.36
N LEU A 11 15.92 19.92 -27.48
CA LEU A 11 16.53 19.39 -26.25
C LEU A 11 15.55 19.31 -25.06
N LEU A 12 14.47 20.11 -25.08
CA LEU A 12 13.47 20.14 -23.99
C LEU A 12 12.34 19.13 -24.18
N VAL A 13 12.02 18.78 -25.43
CA VAL A 13 10.99 17.80 -25.79
C VAL A 13 11.30 16.37 -25.28
N PRO A 14 12.51 15.80 -25.44
CA PRO A 14 12.77 14.44 -24.96
C PRO A 14 12.73 14.36 -23.43
N LEU A 15 13.11 15.43 -22.71
CA LEU A 15 13.05 15.48 -21.24
C LEU A 15 11.61 15.40 -20.70
N CYS A 16 10.63 16.00 -21.40
CA CYS A 16 9.22 15.92 -21.00
C CYS A 16 8.61 14.53 -21.27
N VAL A 17 9.02 13.86 -22.36
CA VAL A 17 8.55 12.51 -22.70
C VAL A 17 9.08 11.48 -21.70
N ILE A 18 10.32 11.63 -21.23
CA ILE A 18 10.89 10.77 -20.18
C ILE A 18 10.18 11.00 -18.83
N ALA A 19 9.79 12.24 -18.52
CA ALA A 19 9.06 12.56 -17.30
C ALA A 19 7.63 11.96 -17.26
N TRP A 20 6.98 11.78 -18.41
CA TRP A 20 5.64 11.20 -18.50
C TRP A 20 5.64 9.67 -18.42
N ALA A 21 6.72 9.02 -18.84
CA ALA A 21 6.87 7.57 -18.74
C ALA A 21 7.06 7.06 -17.30
N TRP A 22 7.35 7.96 -16.35
CA TRP A 22 7.59 7.61 -14.93
C TRP A 22 6.38 7.87 -14.03
N MET A 23 5.31 8.48 -14.54
CA MET A 23 4.14 8.84 -13.73
C MET A 23 2.99 7.86 -13.96
N GLY A 24 2.88 6.87 -13.09
CA GLY A 24 1.57 6.33 -12.71
C GLY A 24 1.29 4.89 -13.15
N GLU A 25 1.97 3.95 -12.52
CA GLU A 25 1.34 2.65 -12.25
C GLU A 25 0.95 2.56 -10.77
N ALA A 26 -0.17 1.87 -10.50
CA ALA A 26 -0.72 1.48 -9.20
C ALA A 26 -1.82 2.37 -8.57
N MET A 27 -3.04 2.29 -9.12
CA MET A 27 -4.28 2.53 -8.38
C MET A 27 -5.31 1.39 -8.62
N ALA A 28 -4.85 0.14 -8.77
CA ALA A 28 -5.73 -0.97 -9.15
C ALA A 28 -6.32 -1.80 -7.98
N GLY A 29 -6.04 -1.48 -6.71
CA GLY A 29 -6.38 -2.38 -5.60
C GLY A 29 -7.63 -2.04 -4.77
N THR A 30 -8.18 -0.82 -4.86
CA THR A 30 -9.17 -0.37 -3.85
C THR A 30 -10.60 -0.81 -4.12
N SER A 31 -10.99 -0.95 -5.39
CA SER A 31 -12.35 -1.32 -5.80
C SER A 31 -12.72 -2.74 -5.35
N GLU A 32 -11.79 -3.69 -5.47
CA GLU A 32 -11.99 -5.08 -5.06
C GLU A 32 -12.24 -5.22 -3.55
N CYS A 33 -11.54 -4.41 -2.73
CA CYS A 33 -11.77 -4.41 -1.29
C CYS A 33 -13.20 -4.00 -0.91
N TYR A 34 -13.85 -3.09 -1.65
CA TYR A 34 -15.22 -2.66 -1.36
C TYR A 34 -16.28 -3.72 -1.71
N ALA A 35 -15.98 -4.67 -2.59
CA ALA A 35 -16.86 -5.79 -2.90
C ALA A 35 -16.94 -6.82 -1.75
N ILE A 36 -16.01 -6.77 -0.80
CA ILE A 36 -15.98 -7.65 0.37
C ILE A 36 -17.15 -7.29 1.32
N LYS A 37 -18.06 -8.24 1.51
CA LYS A 37 -19.23 -8.09 2.40
C LYS A 37 -18.85 -7.99 3.88
N ASP A 38 -17.80 -8.71 4.27
CA ASP A 38 -17.30 -8.71 5.64
C ASP A 38 -16.54 -7.42 5.96
N ALA A 39 -16.98 -6.70 6.99
CA ALA A 39 -16.44 -5.39 7.30
C ALA A 39 -14.98 -5.43 7.78
N ASP A 40 -14.60 -6.49 8.50
CA ASP A 40 -13.25 -6.66 9.05
C ASP A 40 -12.28 -7.03 7.92
N LYS A 41 -12.65 -7.97 7.04
CA LYS A 41 -11.87 -8.33 5.85
C LYS A 41 -11.73 -7.16 4.88
N ARG A 42 -12.81 -6.38 4.70
CA ARG A 42 -12.76 -5.14 3.91
C ARG A 42 -11.78 -4.14 4.51
N ALA A 43 -11.85 -3.90 5.82
CA ALA A 43 -10.96 -2.99 6.51
C ALA A 43 -9.49 -3.44 6.40
N TYR A 44 -9.23 -4.74 6.56
CA TYR A 44 -7.91 -5.33 6.36
C TYR A 44 -7.39 -5.12 4.93
N CYS A 45 -8.21 -5.44 3.92
CA CYS A 45 -7.87 -5.24 2.51
C CYS A 45 -7.55 -3.77 2.22
N LEU A 46 -8.41 -2.85 2.68
CA LEU A 46 -8.19 -1.41 2.51
C LEU A 46 -6.92 -0.94 3.21
N ALA A 47 -6.59 -1.46 4.39
CA ALA A 47 -5.38 -1.12 5.10
C ALA A 47 -4.13 -1.52 4.32
N GLN A 48 -4.13 -2.71 3.69
CA GLN A 48 -3.02 -3.20 2.90
C GLN A 48 -2.84 -2.44 1.59
N VAL A 49 -3.94 -2.21 0.87
CA VAL A 49 -3.90 -1.50 -0.41
C VAL A 49 -3.53 -0.03 -0.23
N LYS A 50 -4.13 0.64 0.77
CA LYS A 50 -3.84 2.06 1.03
C LYS A 50 -2.57 2.27 1.85
N ARG A 51 -1.96 1.18 2.36
CA ARG A 51 -0.86 1.22 3.33
C ARG A 51 -1.16 2.13 4.52
N ASP A 52 -2.43 2.19 4.92
CA ASP A 52 -2.93 3.09 5.96
C ASP A 52 -3.35 2.28 7.20
N PRO A 53 -2.59 2.36 8.30
CA PRO A 53 -2.90 1.64 9.54
C PRO A 53 -4.20 2.13 10.20
N GLY A 54 -4.71 3.31 9.83
CA GLY A 54 -6.01 3.81 10.28
C GLY A 54 -7.15 2.82 10.01
N ASN A 55 -7.10 2.12 8.87
CA ASN A 55 -8.11 1.14 8.51
C ASN A 55 -8.06 -0.11 9.40
N CYS A 56 -6.89 -0.50 9.92
CA CYS A 56 -6.78 -1.64 10.84
C CYS A 56 -7.57 -1.43 12.14
N TYR A 57 -7.70 -0.19 12.62
CA TYR A 57 -8.49 0.11 13.83
C TYR A 57 -9.99 -0.09 13.66
N ARG A 58 -10.48 -0.21 12.42
CA ARG A 58 -11.89 -0.52 12.13
C ARG A 58 -12.21 -2.01 12.31
N ILE A 59 -11.19 -2.86 12.39
CA ILE A 59 -11.32 -4.30 12.60
C ILE A 59 -11.73 -4.55 14.05
N LYS A 60 -12.87 -5.21 14.24
CA LYS A 60 -13.42 -5.50 15.57
C LYS A 60 -12.58 -6.56 16.28
N ASP A 61 -12.20 -7.61 15.56
CA ASP A 61 -11.36 -8.66 16.08
C ASP A 61 -9.97 -8.13 16.48
N GLY A 62 -9.57 -8.36 17.72
CA GLY A 62 -8.33 -7.82 18.28
C GLY A 62 -7.07 -8.44 17.68
N ASP A 63 -7.13 -9.72 17.36
CA ASP A 63 -6.01 -10.49 16.81
C ASP A 63 -5.80 -10.12 15.35
N ASN A 64 -6.88 -10.06 14.55
CA ASN A 64 -6.85 -9.56 13.17
C ASN A 64 -6.39 -8.10 13.09
N ARG A 65 -6.81 -7.25 14.03
CA ARG A 65 -6.34 -5.86 14.12
C ARG A 65 -4.84 -5.80 14.37
N ASN A 66 -4.34 -6.57 15.33
CA ASN A 66 -2.92 -6.62 15.65
C ASN A 66 -2.09 -7.18 14.48
N GLN A 67 -2.59 -8.20 13.79
CA GLN A 67 -2.00 -8.74 12.58
C GLN A 67 -1.94 -7.69 11.46
N CYS A 68 -3.06 -7.01 11.19
CA CYS A 68 -3.12 -5.91 10.22
C CYS A 68 -2.10 -4.81 10.54
N LEU A 69 -2.05 -4.36 11.80
CA LEU A 69 -1.10 -3.35 12.24
C LEU A 69 0.35 -3.82 12.10
N ALA A 70 0.64 -5.08 12.42
CA ALA A 70 1.97 -5.65 12.22
C ALA A 70 2.36 -5.61 10.74
N GLU A 71 1.48 -6.05 9.84
CA GLU A 71 1.76 -6.12 8.39
C GLU A 71 1.88 -4.74 7.74
N VAL A 72 1.03 -3.78 8.11
CA VAL A 72 1.06 -2.43 7.54
C VAL A 72 2.22 -1.60 8.10
N LYS A 73 2.49 -1.70 9.42
CA LYS A 73 3.56 -0.91 10.07
C LYS A 73 4.93 -1.61 10.10
N GLY A 74 4.99 -2.90 9.80
CA GLY A 74 6.21 -3.71 9.97
C GLY A 74 6.56 -4.01 11.43
N SER A 75 5.59 -3.92 12.34
CA SER A 75 5.79 -3.99 13.78
C SER A 75 5.74 -5.44 14.30
N ARG A 76 6.90 -6.06 14.52
CA ARG A 76 6.99 -7.42 15.08
C ARG A 76 6.39 -7.51 16.50
N GLU A 77 6.48 -6.44 17.28
CA GLU A 77 5.91 -6.32 18.62
C GLU A 77 4.38 -6.50 18.61
N ARG A 78 3.70 -6.10 17.53
CA ARG A 78 2.25 -6.25 17.40
C ARG A 78 1.85 -7.71 17.22
N CYS A 79 2.69 -8.55 16.62
CA CYS A 79 2.43 -9.98 16.55
C CYS A 79 2.38 -10.63 17.93
N TYR A 80 3.17 -10.15 18.92
CA TYR A 80 3.13 -10.70 20.28
C TYR A 80 1.85 -10.32 21.05
N ALA A 81 1.12 -9.30 20.61
CA ALA A 81 -0.17 -8.93 21.18
C ALA A 81 -1.34 -9.80 20.66
N ILE A 82 -1.09 -10.68 19.69
CA ILE A 82 -2.07 -11.65 19.18
C ILE A 82 -2.20 -12.79 20.21
N LYS A 83 -3.43 -13.05 20.65
CA LYS A 83 -3.74 -14.08 21.65
C LYS A 83 -3.70 -15.47 21.04
N ASP A 84 -4.26 -15.62 19.84
CA ASP A 84 -4.24 -16.88 19.11
C ASP A 84 -2.80 -17.29 18.73
N GLN A 85 -2.41 -18.51 19.10
CA GLN A 85 -1.04 -18.96 18.97
C GLN A 85 -0.64 -19.16 17.51
N ASP A 86 -1.54 -19.68 16.68
CA ASP A 86 -1.27 -19.97 15.28
C ASP A 86 -1.21 -18.66 14.47
N SER A 87 -2.12 -17.74 14.71
CA SER A 87 -2.14 -16.41 14.13
C SER A 87 -0.89 -15.60 14.50
N ARG A 88 -0.44 -15.69 15.76
CA ARG A 88 0.83 -15.08 16.20
C ARG A 88 2.03 -15.66 15.45
N ARG A 89 2.12 -16.99 15.33
CA ARG A 89 3.20 -17.66 14.60
C ARG A 89 3.20 -17.26 13.13
N ALA A 90 2.03 -17.23 12.50
CA ALA A 90 1.88 -16.79 11.11
C ALA A 90 2.30 -15.32 10.94
N CYS A 91 1.92 -14.44 11.85
CA CYS A 91 2.35 -13.03 11.86
C CYS A 91 3.87 -12.89 11.97
N LEU A 92 4.49 -13.57 12.94
CA LEU A 92 5.95 -13.55 13.15
C LEU A 92 6.74 -14.15 11.99
N ALA A 93 6.14 -15.08 11.23
CA ALA A 93 6.76 -15.67 10.05
C ALA A 93 6.67 -14.73 8.83
N LYS A 94 5.61 -13.93 8.71
CA LYS A 94 5.46 -12.92 7.66
C LYS A 94 6.36 -11.71 7.88
N ILE A 95 6.47 -11.24 9.11
CA ILE A 95 7.34 -10.12 9.49
C ILE A 95 8.76 -10.65 9.67
N ARG A 96 9.60 -10.51 8.63
CA ARG A 96 11.04 -10.83 8.73
C ARG A 96 11.80 -9.82 9.56
#